data_AF-A0A0M0BXF4-F1
#
_entry.id   AF-A0A0M0BXF4-F1
#
_cell.length_a   1.000
_cell.length_b   1.000
_cell.length_c   1.000
_cell.angle_alpha   90.00
_cell.angle_beta   90.00
_cell.angle_gamma   90.00
#
_symmetry.space_group_name_H-M   'P 1'
#
loop_
_entity.id
_entity.type
_entity.pdbx_description
1 polymer ?
#
loop_
_entity_poly.entity_id
_entity_poly.type
_entity_poly.pdbx_seq_one_letter_code
_entity_poly.pdbx_strand_id
1 'polypeptide(L)'
;MKTIPVLYGINGAGYWVLLFSLLHFVTATFFLNFLGIVSIIGFVAGFILLTIANYIILKGKSAASGMKALPLFHVTMLIYAISIILEYFI
;
A
#
# COMPACT_ATOMS: atom_id res chain seq x y z
N MET A 1 5.81 -23.66 -7.12
CA MET A 1 4.66 -22.75 -7.29
C MET A 1 4.91 -21.82 -8.47
N LYS A 2 3.88 -21.54 -9.30
CA LYS A 2 3.95 -20.54 -10.38
C LYS A 2 3.49 -19.18 -9.86
N THR A 3 4.38 -18.42 -9.23
CA THR A 3 4.08 -17.09 -8.67
C THR A 3 4.32 -16.00 -9.72
N ILE A 4 3.79 -14.78 -9.49
CA ILE A 4 3.97 -13.64 -10.39
C ILE A 4 5.45 -13.37 -10.76
N PRO A 5 6.42 -13.30 -9.82
CA PRO A 5 7.82 -13.12 -10.19
C PRO A 5 8.43 -14.31 -10.96
N VAL A 6 7.86 -15.52 -10.85
CA VAL A 6 8.27 -16.69 -11.65
C VAL A 6 7.70 -16.62 -13.07
N LEU A 7 6.45 -16.18 -13.22
CA LEU A 7 5.75 -16.12 -14.50
C LEU A 7 6.12 -14.88 -15.35
N TYR A 8 6.33 -13.74 -14.70
CA TYR A 8 6.47 -12.43 -15.36
C TYR A 8 7.77 -11.70 -14.97
N GLY A 9 8.66 -12.37 -14.23
CA GLY A 9 9.90 -11.80 -13.74
C GLY A 9 9.71 -10.74 -12.64
N ILE A 10 10.83 -10.27 -12.09
CA ILE A 10 10.83 -9.26 -11.00
C ILE A 10 10.21 -7.94 -11.47
N ASN A 11 10.47 -7.53 -12.72
CA ASN A 11 9.90 -6.30 -13.28
C ASN A 11 8.38 -6.40 -13.44
N GLY A 12 7.88 -7.54 -13.96
CA GLY A 12 6.44 -7.79 -14.07
C GLY A 12 5.77 -7.80 -12.70
N ALA A 13 6.39 -8.41 -11.69
CA ALA A 13 5.92 -8.36 -10.31
C ALA A 13 5.88 -6.93 -9.74
N GLY A 14 6.87 -6.09 -10.06
CA GLY A 14 6.88 -4.68 -9.66
C GLY A 14 5.71 -3.88 -10.25
N TYR A 15 5.44 -4.03 -11.55
CA TYR A 15 4.27 -3.40 -12.18
C TYR A 15 2.96 -3.96 -11.66
N TRP A 16 2.91 -5.25 -11.32
CA TRP A 16 1.75 -5.86 -10.68
C TRP A 16 1.44 -5.19 -9.35
N VAL A 17 2.43 -5.00 -8.47
CA VAL A 17 2.24 -4.30 -7.20
C VAL A 17 1.79 -2.85 -7.41
N LEU A 18 2.36 -2.14 -8.39
CA LEU A 18 1.94 -0.78 -8.73
C LEU A 18 0.47 -0.74 -9.16
N LEU A 19 0.05 -1.63 -10.06
CA LEU A 19 -1.33 -1.70 -10.54
C LEU A 19 -2.31 -1.89 -9.38
N PHE A 20 -2.05 -2.83 -8.47
CA PHE A 20 -2.92 -3.05 -7.31
C PHE A 20 -2.87 -1.91 -6.30
N SER A 21 -1.75 -1.21 -6.17
CA SER A 21 -1.66 -0.01 -5.32
C SER A 21 -2.50 1.13 -5.88
N LEU A 22 -2.50 1.32 -7.20
CA LEU A 22 -3.35 2.31 -7.87
C LEU A 22 -4.85 1.97 -7.73
N LEU A 23 -5.21 0.69 -7.93
CA LEU A 23 -6.58 0.22 -7.70
C LEU A 23 -7.00 0.41 -6.24
N HIS A 24 -6.09 0.18 -5.31
CA HIS A 24 -6.33 0.44 -3.89
C HIS A 24 -6.57 1.92 -3.62
N PHE A 25 -5.76 2.84 -4.17
CA PHE A 25 -5.97 4.28 -3.96
C PHE A 25 -7.34 4.73 -4.47
N VAL A 26 -7.73 4.30 -5.67
CA VAL A 26 -9.03 4.63 -6.26
C VAL A 26 -10.18 4.10 -5.39
N THR A 27 -10.12 2.83 -5.00
CA THR A 27 -11.19 2.20 -4.20
C THR A 27 -11.26 2.75 -2.78
N ALA A 28 -10.11 3.02 -2.16
CA ALA A 28 -10.03 3.62 -0.83
C ALA A 28 -10.59 5.05 -0.82
N THR A 29 -10.39 5.86 -1.87
CA THR A 29 -11.01 7.19 -1.97
C THR A 29 -12.54 7.12 -1.91
N PHE A 30 -13.17 6.12 -2.54
CA PHE A 30 -14.62 5.94 -2.39
C PHE A 30 -15.00 5.58 -0.96
N PHE A 31 -14.26 4.67 -0.33
CA PHE A 31 -14.50 4.24 1.05
C PHE A 31 -14.35 5.38 2.08
N LEU A 32 -13.39 6.29 1.86
CA LEU A 32 -13.13 7.41 2.75
C LEU A 32 -14.30 8.39 2.87
N ASN A 33 -15.23 8.43 1.92
CA ASN A 33 -16.44 9.26 2.03
C ASN A 33 -17.39 8.79 3.14
N PHE A 34 -17.20 7.58 3.67
CA PHE A 34 -18.00 7.01 4.75
C PHE A 34 -17.29 7.06 6.11
N LEU A 35 -16.09 7.64 6.18
CA LEU A 35 -15.29 7.73 7.39
C LEU A 35 -15.10 9.19 7.82
N GLY A 36 -14.80 9.40 9.09
CA GLY A 36 -14.50 10.72 9.62
C GLY A 36 -13.03 11.13 9.48
N ILE A 37 -12.70 12.26 10.09
CA ILE A 37 -11.47 13.00 9.80
C ILE A 37 -10.20 12.29 10.31
N VAL A 38 -10.27 11.57 11.43
CA VAL A 38 -9.14 10.81 12.00
C VAL A 38 -8.77 9.66 11.07
N SER A 39 -9.78 8.95 10.55
CA SER A 39 -9.59 7.93 9.52
C SER A 39 -8.96 8.52 8.26
N ILE A 40 -9.46 9.65 7.76
CA ILE A 40 -8.91 10.31 6.56
C ILE A 40 -7.41 10.64 6.74
N ILE A 41 -7.01 11.21 7.88
CA ILE A 41 -5.60 11.52 8.17
C ILE A 41 -4.75 10.25 8.16
N GLY A 42 -5.24 9.17 8.78
CA GLY A 42 -4.58 7.86 8.75
C GLY A 42 -4.39 7.33 7.33
N PHE A 43 -5.43 7.45 6.49
CA PHE A 43 -5.37 7.03 5.10
C PHE A 43 -4.36 7.82 4.27
N VAL A 44 -4.30 9.14 4.45
CA VAL A 44 -3.30 10.00 3.79
C VAL A 44 -1.89 9.59 4.18
N ALA A 45 -1.62 9.36 5.46
CA ALA A 45 -0.32 8.88 5.92
C ALA A 45 0.06 7.54 5.27
N GLY A 46 -0.89 6.59 5.18
CA GLY A 46 -0.65 5.32 4.51
C GLY A 46 -0.45 5.44 3.00
N PHE A 47 -1.18 6.33 2.31
CA PHE A 47 -0.95 6.57 0.87
C PHE A 47 0.46 7.09 0.59
N ILE A 48 1.01 7.94 1.47
CA ILE A 48 2.40 8.39 1.37
C ILE A 48 3.35 7.18 1.51
N LEU A 49 3.15 6.34 2.53
CA LEU A 49 3.98 5.15 2.74
C LEU A 49 3.90 4.17 1.56
N LEU A 50 2.71 3.90 1.03
CA LEU A 50 2.51 3.02 -0.13
C LEU A 50 3.14 3.60 -1.39
N THR A 51 3.11 4.92 -1.58
CA THR A 51 3.78 5.58 -2.69
C THR A 51 5.30 5.41 -2.61
N ILE A 52 5.88 5.59 -1.41
CA ILE A 52 7.30 5.34 -1.15
C ILE A 52 7.65 3.86 -1.39
N ALA A 53 6.81 2.94 -0.93
CA ALA A 53 7.01 1.51 -1.10
C ALA A 53 7.05 1.11 -2.60
N ASN A 54 6.11 1.62 -3.39
CA ASN A 54 6.09 1.42 -4.84
C ASN A 54 7.32 2.02 -5.51
N TYR A 55 7.75 3.22 -5.10
CA TYR A 55 8.98 3.83 -5.61
C TYR A 55 10.22 2.96 -5.36
N ILE A 56 10.37 2.42 -4.14
CA ILE A 56 11.48 1.52 -3.78
C ILE A 56 11.49 0.28 -4.67
N ILE A 57 10.33 -0.34 -4.90
CA ILE A 57 10.19 -1.54 -5.74
C ILE A 57 10.56 -1.24 -7.20
N LEU A 58 9.98 -0.20 -7.78
CA LEU A 58 10.13 0.12 -9.21
C LEU A 58 11.52 0.63 -9.55
N LYS A 59 12.17 1.37 -8.64
CA LYS A 59 13.55 1.83 -8.83
C LYS A 59 14.55 0.71 -8.61
N GLY A 60 14.33 -0.11 -7.59
CA GLY A 60 15.29 -1.12 -7.17
C GLY A 60 15.29 -2.40 -8.02
N LYS A 61 14.16 -2.74 -8.65
CA LYS A 61 14.02 -3.86 -9.61
C LYS A 61 14.65 -5.18 -9.14
N SER A 62 14.59 -5.45 -7.83
CA SER A 62 15.21 -6.61 -7.20
C SER A 62 14.33 -7.18 -6.09
N ALA A 63 14.53 -8.45 -5.74
CA ALA A 63 13.84 -9.07 -4.61
C ALA A 63 14.16 -8.36 -3.29
N ALA A 64 15.41 -7.91 -3.11
CA ALA A 64 15.83 -7.16 -1.92
C ALA A 64 15.07 -5.84 -1.77
N SER A 65 14.77 -5.15 -2.88
CA SER A 65 13.95 -3.93 -2.87
C SER A 65 12.51 -4.21 -2.47
N GLY A 66 11.93 -5.33 -2.92
CA GLY A 66 10.62 -5.80 -2.45
C GLY A 66 10.61 -6.04 -0.94
N MET A 67 11.63 -6.73 -0.43
CA MET A 67 11.76 -6.98 1.03
C MET A 67 11.93 -5.69 1.83
N LYS A 68 12.63 -4.68 1.31
CA LYS A 68 12.75 -3.37 1.95
C LYS A 68 11.45 -2.58 1.96
N ALA A 69 10.60 -2.74 0.94
CA ALA A 69 9.31 -2.09 0.85
C ALA A 69 8.24 -2.76 1.74
N LEU A 70 8.38 -4.06 2.01
CA LEU A 70 7.40 -4.87 2.75
C LEU A 70 6.96 -4.27 4.09
N PRO A 71 7.85 -3.73 4.96
CA PRO A 71 7.44 -3.11 6.22
C PRO A 71 6.51 -1.91 6.01
N LEU A 72 6.69 -1.12 4.94
CA LEU A 72 5.86 0.06 4.67
C LEU A 72 4.40 -0.32 4.38
N PHE A 73 4.18 -1.44 3.67
CA PHE A 73 2.84 -1.99 3.46
C PHE A 73 2.20 -2.42 4.79
N HIS A 74 2.95 -3.09 5.67
CA HIS A 74 2.44 -3.54 6.97
C HIS A 74 2.13 -2.38 7.91
N VAL A 75 3.03 -1.40 8.00
CA VAL A 75 2.82 -0.18 8.80
C VAL A 75 1.61 0.60 8.27
N THR A 76 1.41 0.64 6.95
CA THR A 76 0.21 1.25 6.38
C THR A 76 -1.06 0.56 6.88
N MET A 77 -1.13 -0.78 6.86
CA MET A 77 -2.29 -1.51 7.37
C MET A 77 -2.52 -1.25 8.86
N LEU A 78 -1.44 -1.18 9.65
CA LEU A 78 -1.53 -0.86 11.07
C LEU A 78 -2.10 0.54 11.31
N ILE A 79 -1.63 1.55 10.56
CA ILE A 79 -2.15 2.92 10.63
C ILE A 79 -3.63 2.93 10.27
N TYR A 80 -4.04 2.28 9.18
CA TYR A 80 -5.45 2.22 8.78
C TYR A 80 -6.31 1.60 9.88
N ALA A 81 -5.91 0.47 10.43
CA ALA A 81 -6.64 -0.19 11.50
C ALA A 81 -6.78 0.70 12.73
N ILE A 82 -5.67 1.31 13.20
CA ILE A 82 -5.69 2.19 14.36
C ILE A 82 -6.56 3.42 14.11
N SER A 83 -6.44 4.07 12.94
CA SER A 83 -7.22 5.27 12.64
C SER A 83 -8.71 5.01 12.55
N ILE A 84 -9.13 3.87 11.98
CA ILE A 84 -10.55 3.46 11.95
C ILE A 84 -11.05 3.16 13.37
N ILE A 85 -10.26 2.46 14.19
CA ILE A 85 -10.62 2.15 15.57
C ILE A 85 -10.74 3.43 16.40
N LEU A 86 -9.78 4.37 16.26
CA LEU A 86 -9.81 5.63 16.99
C LEU A 86 -10.99 6.51 16.58
N GLU A 87 -11.32 6.56 15.28
CA GLU A 87 -12.51 7.26 14.80
C GLU A 87 -13.79 6.71 15.44
N TYR A 88 -13.90 5.39 15.63
CA TYR A 88 -15.08 4.81 16.28
C TYR A 88 -15.29 5.30 17.73
N PHE A 89 -14.22 5.70 18.43
CA PHE A 89 -14.29 6.15 19.81
C PHE A 89 -14.49 7.66 19.99
N ILE A 90 -14.40 8.45 18.92
CA ILE A 90 -14.48 9.92 18.93
C ILE A 90 -15.73 10.38 18.20
#